data_AF-A0A6B0U4W4-F1
#
_entry.id   AF-A0A6B0U4W4-F1
#
_cell.length_a   1.000
_cell.length_b   1.000
_cell.length_c   1.000
_cell.angle_alpha   90.00
_cell.angle_beta   90.00
_cell.angle_gamma   90.00
#
_symmetry.space_group_name_H-M   'P 1'
#
loop_
_entity.id
_entity.type
_entity.pdbx_description
1 polymer ?
#
loop_
_entity_poly.entity_id
_entity_poly.type
_entity_poly.pdbx_seq_one_letter_code
_entity_poly.pdbx_strand_id
1 'polypeptide(L)' 'MHFTFVVSVAFLACSGAHIIEWPGECFEDMDPGPCRARIPSYYYESENNTCIPFEYGGCEGNKNNFENIQECEKRCKVKD' A
#
# COMPACT_ATOMS: atom_id res chain seq x y z
N MET A 1 -18.29 -42.37 -19.03
CA MET A 1 -17.65 -41.11 -19.46
C MET A 1 -18.24 -39.99 -18.62
N HIS A 2 -17.43 -39.51 -17.67
CA HIS A 2 -17.77 -38.48 -16.70
C HIS A 2 -18.01 -37.13 -17.37
N PHE A 3 -19.11 -36.47 -17.04
CA PHE A 3 -19.09 -35.13 -16.47
C PHE A 3 -20.31 -35.03 -15.55
N THR A 4 -20.08 -35.36 -14.28
CA THR A 4 -21.06 -35.33 -13.21
C THR A 4 -21.55 -33.91 -12.99
N PHE A 5 -22.85 -33.73 -13.15
CA PHE A 5 -23.61 -32.57 -12.73
C PHE A 5 -23.61 -32.52 -11.19
N VAL A 6 -22.54 -31.97 -10.59
CA VAL A 6 -22.48 -31.77 -9.14
C VAL A 6 -23.08 -30.41 -8.84
N VAL A 7 -24.37 -30.43 -8.47
CA VAL A 7 -25.04 -29.35 -7.78
C VAL A 7 -24.33 -29.17 -6.44
N SER A 8 -23.42 -28.21 -6.35
CA SER A 8 -22.87 -27.74 -5.08
C SER A 8 -23.09 -26.24 -5.02
N VAL A 9 -24.00 -25.90 -4.13
CA VAL A 9 -24.27 -24.56 -3.60
C VAL A 9 -22.93 -23.91 -3.22
N ALA A 10 -22.43 -23.07 -4.11
CA ALA A 10 -21.50 -21.99 -3.83
C ALA A 10 -22.08 -20.71 -4.44
N PHE A 11 -23.33 -20.41 -4.05
CA PHE A 11 -23.76 -19.02 -3.98
C PHE A 11 -22.85 -18.32 -2.95
N LEU A 12 -22.38 -17.12 -3.28
CA LEU A 12 -21.50 -16.24 -2.51
C LEU A 12 -19.98 -16.41 -2.73
N ALA A 13 -19.55 -16.21 -3.98
CA ALA A 13 -18.46 -15.26 -4.18
C ALA A 13 -19.01 -14.16 -5.08
N CYS A 14 -19.34 -13.01 -4.49
CA CYS A 14 -19.74 -11.82 -5.21
C CYS A 14 -18.71 -11.56 -6.32
N SER A 15 -19.14 -11.46 -7.58
CA SER A 15 -18.29 -11.11 -8.72
C SER A 15 -17.89 -9.62 -8.70
N GLY A 16 -17.54 -9.12 -7.52
CA GLY A 16 -17.28 -7.72 -7.21
C GLY A 16 -16.12 -7.50 -6.25
N ALA A 17 -15.26 -8.50 -6.03
CA ALA A 17 -13.91 -8.22 -5.56
C ALA A 17 -13.10 -7.74 -6.77
N HIS A 18 -13.23 -6.45 -7.10
CA HIS A 18 -12.09 -5.76 -7.68
C HIS A 18 -10.97 -6.02 -6.66
N ILE A 19 -9.92 -6.73 -7.07
CA ILE A 19 -8.70 -6.84 -6.28
C ILE A 19 -8.26 -5.39 -6.13
N ILE A 20 -8.54 -4.78 -4.97
CA ILE A 20 -7.93 -3.52 -4.62
C ILE A 20 -6.47 -3.93 -4.44
N GLU A 21 -5.68 -3.80 -5.51
CA GLU A 21 -4.23 -3.87 -5.42
C GLU A 21 -3.81 -2.65 -4.61
N TRP A 22 -3.97 -2.73 -3.29
CA TRP A 22 -3.39 -1.73 -2.43
C TRP A 22 -1.87 -1.96 -2.50
N PRO A 23 -1.09 -0.94 -2.88
CA PRO A 23 0.36 -0.99 -2.76
C PRO A 23 0.82 -1.58 -1.42
N GLY A 24 1.50 -2.73 -1.46
CA GLY A 24 2.10 -3.32 -0.26
C GLY A 24 3.10 -2.39 0.43
N GLU A 25 3.75 -1.52 -0.35
CA GLU A 25 4.63 -0.44 0.12
C GLU A 25 3.96 0.48 1.16
N CYS A 26 2.65 0.73 1.07
CA CYS A 26 1.96 1.58 2.05
C CYS A 26 1.83 0.92 3.44
N PHE A 27 2.20 -0.35 3.59
CA PHE A 27 2.16 -1.04 4.89
C PHE A 27 3.56 -1.25 5.48
N GLU A 28 4.61 -0.75 4.83
CA GLU A 28 5.96 -0.77 5.37
C GLU A 28 6.14 0.41 6.36
N ASP A 29 6.97 0.25 7.39
CA ASP A 29 7.30 1.33 8.32
C ASP A 29 8.14 2.42 7.62
N MET A 30 8.31 3.60 8.22
CA MET A 30 9.28 4.56 7.70
C MET A 30 10.72 4.02 7.79
N ASP A 31 11.50 4.14 6.72
CA ASP A 31 12.91 3.73 6.69
C ASP A 31 13.81 4.86 6.14
N PRO A 32 14.55 5.58 7.01
CA PRO A 32 15.52 6.57 6.61
C PRO A 32 16.71 6.00 5.80
N GLY A 33 16.97 4.69 5.88
CA GLY A 33 18.18 4.08 5.35
C GLY A 33 19.46 4.45 6.14
N PRO A 34 20.62 3.91 5.73
CA PRO A 34 21.88 4.10 6.45
C PRO A 34 22.61 5.41 6.13
N CYS A 35 22.23 6.08 5.03
CA CYS A 35 22.82 7.36 4.65
C CYS A 35 22.34 8.50 5.56
N ARG A 36 23.07 9.63 5.55
CA ARG A 36 22.88 10.74 6.51
C ARG A 36 22.52 12.07 5.83
N ALA A 37 21.99 12.03 4.61
CA ALA A 37 21.35 13.21 4.05
C ALA A 37 20.07 13.52 4.84
N ARG A 38 19.54 14.74 4.71
CA ARG A 38 18.25 15.13 5.27
C ARG A 38 17.34 15.54 4.14
N ILE A 39 16.81 14.54 3.45
CA ILE A 39 15.88 14.74 2.33
C ILE A 39 14.47 14.74 2.92
N PRO A 40 13.72 15.85 2.83
CA PRO A 40 12.33 15.87 3.25
C PRO A 40 11.52 14.93 2.37
N SER A 41 10.91 13.93 2.99
CA SER A 41 10.11 12.90 2.34
C SER A 41 8.81 12.67 3.12
N TYR A 42 7.89 11.91 2.56
CA TYR A 42 6.62 11.52 3.18
C TYR A 42 6.48 10.00 3.18
N TYR A 43 6.01 9.43 4.28
CA TYR A 43 5.59 8.02 4.35
C TYR A 43 4.12 7.96 4.74
N TYR A 44 3.46 6.87 4.39
CA TYR A 44 2.09 6.62 4.79
C TYR A 44 2.05 5.84 6.10
N GLU A 45 1.38 6.40 7.10
CA GLU A 45 1.08 5.75 8.38
C GLU A 45 -0.30 5.10 8.31
N SER A 46 -0.30 3.77 8.27
CA SER A 46 -1.52 2.98 8.08
C SER A 46 -2.48 3.04 9.27
N GLU A 47 -1.96 3.21 10.50
CA GLU A 47 -2.76 3.31 11.73
C GLU A 47 -3.73 4.50 11.70
N ASN A 48 -3.28 5.63 11.15
CA ASN A 48 -4.06 6.87 11.09
C ASN A 48 -4.54 7.23 9.69
N ASN A 49 -4.35 6.34 8.71
CA ASN A 49 -4.68 6.55 7.29
C ASN A 49 -4.16 7.92 6.77
N THR A 50 -2.92 8.26 7.12
CA THR A 50 -2.37 9.61 6.91
C THR A 50 -0.93 9.56 6.41
N CYS A 51 -0.57 10.50 5.53
CA CYS A 51 0.80 10.70 5.09
C CYS A 51 1.53 11.70 5.99
N ILE A 52 2.68 11.30 6.51
CA ILE A 52 3.45 12.05 7.51
C ILE A 52 4.86 12.36 6.97
N PRO A 53 5.39 13.58 7.18
CA PRO A 53 6.74 13.92 6.77
C PRO A 53 7.80 13.22 7.63
N PHE A 54 8.91 12.82 7.01
CA PHE A 54 10.10 12.28 7.67
C PHE A 54 11.39 12.70 6.93
N GLU A 55 12.55 12.48 7.55
CA GLU A 55 13.85 12.71 6.91
C GLU A 55 14.40 11.41 6.31
N TYR A 56 14.49 11.35 4.98
CA TYR A 56 15.13 10.25 4.27
C TYR A 56 16.65 10.50 4.16
N GLY A 57 17.42 9.46 4.45
CA GLY A 57 18.89 9.47 4.47
C GLY A 57 19.53 9.56 3.09
N GLY A 58 18.77 9.31 2.01
CA GLY A 58 19.23 9.47 0.63
C GLY A 58 19.82 8.22 -0.02
N CYS A 59 19.81 7.08 0.66
CA CYS A 59 20.12 5.78 0.05
C CYS A 59 19.41 4.64 0.79
N GLU A 60 19.20 3.53 0.08
CA GLU A 60 18.43 2.38 0.57
C GLU A 60 17.05 2.82 1.09
N GLY A 61 16.58 2.24 2.19
CA GLY A 61 15.21 2.45 2.64
C GLY A 61 14.23 1.53 1.91
N ASN A 62 12.95 1.89 1.97
CA ASN A 62 11.88 1.10 1.40
C ASN A 62 10.99 1.95 0.48
N LYS A 63 9.86 1.39 0.02
CA LYS A 63 9.02 2.04 -0.98
C LYS A 63 7.95 2.95 -0.38
N ASN A 64 7.79 2.94 0.94
CA ASN A 64 6.94 3.90 1.66
C ASN A 64 7.65 5.25 1.81
N ASN A 65 8.09 5.83 0.69
CA ASN A 65 8.87 7.05 0.64
C ASN A 65 8.50 7.84 -0.61
N PHE A 66 7.83 8.97 -0.39
CA PHE A 66 7.29 9.82 -1.45
C PHE A 66 7.86 11.24 -1.32
N GLU A 67 8.17 11.87 -2.44
CA GLU A 67 8.74 13.23 -2.46
C GLU A 67 7.71 14.31 -2.07
N ASN A 68 6.43 14.00 -2.23
CA ASN A 68 5.34 14.95 -1.99
C ASN A 68 4.13 14.27 -1.34
N ILE A 69 3.38 15.05 -0.57
CA ILE A 69 2.21 14.55 0.17
C ILE A 69 1.11 14.08 -0.79
N GLN A 70 0.91 14.74 -1.93
CA GLN A 70 -0.14 14.40 -2.88
C GLN A 70 0.07 13.02 -3.51
N GLU A 71 1.31 12.64 -3.78
CA GLU A 71 1.68 11.33 -4.29
C GLU A 71 1.46 10.24 -3.26
N CYS A 72 1.93 10.47 -2.02
CA CYS A 72 1.66 9.57 -0.90
C CYS A 72 0.16 9.34 -0.72
N GLU A 73 -0.64 10.41 -0.68
CA GLU A 73 -2.09 10.32 -0.49
C GLU A 73 -2.77 9.64 -1.68
N LYS A 74 -2.41 10.01 -2.90
CA LYS A 74 -2.96 9.41 -4.13
C LYS A 74 -2.67 7.91 -4.20
N ARG A 75 -1.51 7.48 -3.70
CA ARG A 75 -1.04 6.10 -3.77
C ARG A 75 -1.61 5.24 -2.65
N CYS A 76 -1.63 5.78 -1.42
CA CYS A 76 -1.86 5.00 -0.21
C CYS A 76 -3.18 5.28 0.51
N LYS A 77 -3.83 6.45 0.35
CA LYS A 77 -5.10 6.68 1.04
C LYS A 77 -6.24 5.90 0.39
N VAL A 78 -7.10 5.31 1.22
CA VAL A 78 -8.39 4.77 0.77
C VAL A 78 -9.23 5.91 0.23
N LYS A 79 -9.82 5.71 -0.95
CA LYS A 79 -10.84 6.58 -1.49
C LYS A 79 -12.19 5.95 -1.21
N ASP A 80 -13.00 6.63 -0.41
CA ASP A 80 -14.40 6.28 -0.15
C ASP A 80 -15.28 6.50 -1.39
#